data_AF-A0A945PJU8-F1
#
_entry.id   AF-A0A945PJU8-F1
#
_cell.length_a   1.000
_cell.length_b   1.000
_cell.length_c   1.000
_cell.angle_alpha   90.00
_cell.angle_beta   90.00
_cell.angle_gamma   90.00
#
_symmetry.space_group_name_H-M   'P 1'
#
loop_
_entity.id
_entity.type
_entity.pdbx_description
1 polymer ?
#
loop_
_entity_poly.entity_id
_entity_poly.type
_entity_poly.pdbx_seq_one_letter_code
_entity_poly.pdbx_strand_id
1 'polypeptide(L)'
;LTSNQGQVASDELNSSNEADHGSVTLASKVNNETVSNLWVSSKAYGNTASPQLVVYGRQLNTTIVASQVGQLANNKVVGAVSGSGYSVAGVSLSGRVYHWRSHELIADVRLELSEKIDGVSSELDSTTTDAVGEFTLASNVAGEKMITAAKEMTANDQQKVVTSADALAALKIAVGLNPNGDDSFPASPYQMIAADVNKDGRVNSADALKILKIAVGLSDAIPQEWLFVSETEDFWDETANNGEGEFALTSKDVSWGSEGLQFSEQLGLNSNFLGVLLGDVNGSWLAPEEAMELPDNYFASLEQAGIGPVYQWFSVIAA
;
A
#
# COMPACT_ATOMS: atom_id res chain seq x y z
N LEU A 1 7.31 -4.81 -34.80
CA LEU A 1 8.77 -4.81 -35.11
C LEU A 1 9.51 -5.77 -34.15
N THR A 2 10.53 -6.53 -34.57
CA THR A 2 11.31 -7.40 -33.67
C THR A 2 12.79 -7.04 -33.69
N SER A 3 13.35 -6.64 -32.54
CA SER A 3 14.80 -6.74 -32.33
C SER A 3 15.13 -8.20 -31.97
N ASN A 4 16.30 -8.68 -32.38
CA ASN A 4 16.74 -10.08 -32.25
C ASN A 4 16.98 -10.53 -30.79
N GLN A 5 16.42 -9.84 -29.80
CA GLN A 5 16.64 -10.07 -28.38
C GLN A 5 15.36 -10.30 -27.56
N GLY A 6 14.19 -10.43 -28.19
CA GLY A 6 12.96 -10.85 -27.49
C GLY A 6 12.33 -9.79 -26.59
N GLN A 7 12.72 -8.51 -26.73
CA GLN A 7 12.03 -7.38 -26.11
C GLN A 7 11.14 -6.66 -27.13
N VAL A 8 9.89 -6.40 -26.76
CA VAL A 8 8.97 -5.56 -27.52
C VAL A 8 9.27 -4.10 -27.16
N ALA A 9 10.10 -3.43 -27.95
CA ALA A 9 10.24 -1.97 -27.89
C ALA A 9 9.05 -1.37 -28.64
N SER A 10 8.10 -0.79 -27.90
CA SER A 10 6.93 0.01 -28.34
C SER A 10 6.55 -0.05 -29.83
N ASP A 11 5.37 -0.60 -30.16
CA ASP A 11 4.83 -0.59 -31.52
C ASP A 11 3.73 0.50 -31.63
N GLU A 12 3.84 1.40 -32.61
CA GLU A 12 2.75 2.30 -32.99
C GLU A 12 1.70 1.49 -33.78
N LEU A 13 0.46 1.47 -33.29
CA LEU A 13 -0.64 0.76 -33.92
C LEU A 13 -1.13 1.51 -35.16
N ASN A 14 -0.57 1.16 -36.32
CA ASN A 14 -1.01 1.67 -37.61
C ASN A 14 -2.06 0.72 -38.21
N SER A 15 -3.05 1.25 -38.94
CA SER A 15 -4.22 0.53 -39.51
C SER A 15 -3.90 -0.68 -40.40
N SER A 16 -2.62 -0.93 -40.69
CA SER A 16 -2.11 -2.08 -41.43
C SER A 16 -2.03 -3.37 -40.61
N ASN A 17 -2.18 -3.31 -39.28
CA ASN A 17 -2.15 -4.48 -38.39
C ASN A 17 -3.54 -4.91 -37.89
N GLU A 18 -4.59 -4.25 -38.38
CA GLU A 18 -5.99 -4.57 -38.14
C GLU A 18 -6.46 -5.61 -39.15
N ALA A 19 -6.98 -6.74 -38.66
CA ALA A 19 -7.82 -7.59 -39.51
C ALA A 19 -9.14 -6.85 -39.83
N ASP A 20 -9.87 -7.26 -40.87
CA ASP A 20 -11.12 -6.66 -41.35
C ASP A 20 -12.23 -6.47 -40.28
N HIS A 21 -12.02 -7.02 -39.09
CA HIS A 21 -12.92 -7.04 -37.93
C HIS A 21 -12.43 -6.20 -36.73
N GLY A 22 -11.34 -5.42 -36.86
CA GLY A 22 -10.82 -4.56 -35.78
C GLY A 22 -10.05 -5.31 -34.68
N SER A 23 -9.62 -6.55 -34.96
CA SER A 23 -8.77 -7.33 -34.04
C SER A 23 -7.30 -7.15 -34.38
N VAL A 24 -6.48 -6.94 -33.35
CA VAL A 24 -5.02 -6.83 -33.47
C VAL A 24 -4.38 -8.00 -32.71
N THR A 25 -3.47 -8.70 -33.38
CA THR A 25 -2.65 -9.76 -32.76
C THR A 25 -1.21 -9.30 -32.75
N LEU A 26 -0.64 -9.15 -31.56
CA LEU A 26 0.78 -8.86 -31.37
C LEU A 26 1.48 -10.18 -31.06
N ALA A 27 2.37 -10.60 -31.96
CA ALA A 27 3.15 -11.83 -31.80
C ALA A 27 4.64 -11.48 -31.73
N SER A 28 5.30 -11.85 -30.63
CA SER A 28 6.76 -11.85 -30.58
C SER A 28 7.25 -13.14 -31.22
N LYS A 29 8.22 -13.04 -32.13
CA LYS A 29 8.81 -14.18 -32.85
C LYS A 29 10.32 -14.20 -32.67
N VAL A 30 10.86 -15.39 -32.40
CA VAL A 30 12.31 -15.67 -32.44
C VAL A 30 12.52 -16.80 -33.44
N ASN A 31 13.42 -16.61 -34.41
CA ASN A 31 13.71 -17.61 -35.45
C ASN A 31 12.46 -18.12 -36.19
N ASN A 32 11.51 -17.23 -36.47
CA ASN A 32 10.25 -17.54 -37.15
C ASN A 32 9.27 -18.43 -36.34
N GLU A 33 9.59 -18.72 -35.08
CA GLU A 33 8.73 -19.39 -34.11
C GLU A 33 8.10 -18.37 -33.17
N THR A 34 6.82 -18.57 -32.83
CA THR A 34 6.04 -17.64 -32.01
C THR A 34 6.31 -17.90 -30.53
N VAL A 35 6.76 -16.88 -29.79
CA VAL A 35 7.15 -17.00 -28.37
C VAL A 35 6.15 -16.38 -27.39
N SER A 36 5.35 -15.40 -27.82
CA SER A 36 4.26 -14.82 -27.01
C SER A 36 3.22 -14.18 -27.92
N ASN A 37 1.94 -14.27 -27.53
CA ASN A 37 0.82 -13.63 -28.22
C ASN A 37 0.04 -12.74 -27.26
N LEU A 38 -0.27 -11.52 -27.68
CA LEU A 38 -1.25 -10.65 -27.05
C LEU A 38 -2.38 -10.37 -28.05
N TRP A 39 -3.61 -10.62 -27.65
CA TRP A 39 -4.80 -10.46 -28.50
C TRP A 39 -5.70 -9.36 -27.97
N VAL A 40 -6.03 -8.39 -28.82
CA VAL A 40 -6.93 -7.27 -28.49
C VAL A 40 -7.99 -7.17 -29.59
N SER A 41 -9.26 -7.02 -29.22
CA SER A 41 -10.36 -6.79 -30.16
C SER A 41 -11.31 -5.72 -29.65
N SER A 42 -11.72 -4.82 -30.54
CA SER A 42 -12.66 -3.72 -30.27
C SER A 42 -14.14 -4.08 -30.50
N LYS A 43 -14.45 -5.30 -30.98
CA LYS A 43 -15.82 -5.73 -31.29
C LYS A 43 -16.09 -7.17 -30.83
N ALA A 44 -16.82 -7.32 -29.73
CA ALA A 44 -17.36 -8.60 -29.31
C ALA A 44 -18.60 -8.95 -30.14
N TYR A 45 -18.55 -10.03 -30.93
CA TYR A 45 -19.74 -10.69 -31.45
C TYR A 45 -19.94 -12.01 -30.68
N GLY A 46 -21.04 -12.10 -29.91
CA GLY A 46 -21.57 -13.37 -29.41
C GLY A 46 -20.78 -14.08 -28.30
N ASN A 47 -21.25 -13.90 -27.06
CA ASN A 47 -21.30 -14.84 -25.93
C ASN A 47 -20.12 -15.80 -25.59
N THR A 48 -18.93 -15.76 -26.19
CA THR A 48 -17.91 -16.81 -25.93
C THR A 48 -16.42 -16.40 -26.00
N ALA A 49 -16.06 -15.13 -26.15
CA ALA A 49 -14.65 -14.74 -26.24
C ALA A 49 -14.28 -13.63 -25.25
N SER A 50 -13.91 -14.02 -24.04
CA SER A 50 -13.16 -13.15 -23.12
C SER A 50 -11.68 -13.17 -23.54
N PRO A 51 -10.98 -12.01 -23.66
CA PRO A 51 -9.53 -11.98 -23.84
C PRO A 51 -8.83 -12.67 -22.65
N GLN A 52 -7.76 -13.40 -22.95
CA GLN A 52 -6.93 -14.11 -21.98
C GLN A 52 -5.51 -13.55 -22.04
N LEU A 53 -4.92 -13.29 -20.88
CA LEU A 53 -3.47 -13.10 -20.76
C LEU A 53 -2.83 -14.47 -20.49
N VAL A 54 -2.03 -14.96 -21.44
CA VAL A 54 -1.28 -16.21 -21.28
C VAL A 54 0.21 -15.88 -21.23
N VAL A 55 0.81 -16.00 -20.04
CA VAL A 55 2.25 -15.83 -19.85
C VAL A 55 2.92 -17.21 -19.91
N TYR A 56 3.81 -17.42 -20.89
CA TYR A 56 4.54 -18.68 -21.04
C TYR A 56 5.98 -18.54 -20.52
N GLY A 57 6.27 -19.14 -19.36
CA GLY A 57 7.62 -19.20 -18.79
C GLY A 57 8.38 -20.45 -19.27
N ARG A 58 9.48 -20.29 -20.02
CA ARG A 58 10.27 -21.43 -20.56
C ARG A 58 11.07 -22.26 -19.52
N GLN A 59 11.19 -21.85 -18.26
CA GLN A 59 12.06 -22.56 -17.30
C GLN A 59 11.41 -23.72 -16.52
N LEU A 60 10.07 -23.85 -16.53
CA LEU A 60 9.39 -24.83 -15.66
C LEU A 60 8.59 -25.92 -16.39
N ASN A 61 8.56 -25.92 -17.73
CA ASN A 61 7.81 -26.89 -18.54
C ASN A 61 6.31 -27.02 -18.16
N THR A 62 5.73 -25.96 -17.57
CA THR A 62 4.34 -25.88 -17.13
C THR A 62 3.64 -24.69 -17.77
N THR A 63 2.43 -24.91 -18.30
CA THR A 63 1.53 -23.85 -18.75
C THR A 63 0.77 -23.29 -17.55
N ILE A 64 0.94 -22.00 -17.23
CA ILE A 64 0.11 -21.31 -16.24
C ILE A 64 -0.83 -20.38 -17.02
N VAL A 65 -2.12 -20.72 -17.02
CA VAL A 65 -3.18 -19.86 -17.57
C VAL A 65 -3.69 -19.01 -16.42
N ALA A 66 -3.36 -17.71 -16.41
CA ALA A 66 -3.91 -16.78 -15.44
C ALA A 66 -5.28 -16.29 -15.94
N SER A 67 -6.33 -17.07 -15.67
CA SER A 67 -7.71 -16.60 -15.78
C SER A 67 -8.28 -16.55 -14.37
N GLN A 68 -8.51 -15.34 -13.85
CA GLN A 68 -9.14 -15.17 -12.53
C GLN A 68 -10.66 -15.06 -12.59
N VAL A 69 -11.27 -15.05 -13.78
CA VAL A 69 -12.74 -15.09 -13.91
C VAL A 69 -13.14 -16.04 -15.04
N GLY A 70 -13.55 -17.25 -14.65
CA GLY A 70 -14.19 -18.24 -15.52
C GLY A 70 -13.87 -19.68 -15.12
N GLN A 71 -14.88 -20.55 -15.13
CA GLN A 71 -14.67 -21.99 -14.87
C GLN A 71 -13.87 -22.60 -16.02
N LEU A 72 -12.88 -23.43 -15.69
CA LEU A 72 -12.07 -24.16 -16.68
C LEU A 72 -12.80 -25.43 -17.13
N ALA A 73 -12.92 -25.64 -18.45
CA ALA A 73 -13.28 -26.91 -19.05
C ALA A 73 -12.29 -27.24 -20.19
N ASN A 74 -11.65 -28.41 -20.15
CA ASN A 74 -10.69 -28.86 -21.17
C ASN A 74 -9.58 -27.83 -21.50
N ASN A 75 -8.93 -27.25 -20.48
CA ASN A 75 -7.91 -26.20 -20.64
C ASN A 75 -8.38 -24.94 -21.41
N LYS A 76 -9.69 -24.67 -21.45
CA LYS A 76 -10.28 -23.42 -21.95
C LYS A 76 -11.14 -22.77 -20.87
N VAL A 77 -11.05 -21.46 -20.76
CA VAL A 77 -11.88 -20.64 -19.85
C VAL A 77 -13.28 -20.54 -20.41
N VAL A 78 -14.27 -20.86 -19.60
CA VAL A 78 -15.70 -20.71 -19.92
C VAL A 78 -16.27 -19.61 -19.02
N GLY A 79 -16.32 -18.38 -19.57
CA GLY A 79 -17.21 -17.30 -19.13
C GLY A 79 -16.72 -16.34 -18.05
N ALA A 80 -16.53 -15.08 -18.44
CA ALA A 80 -16.73 -13.91 -17.58
C ALA A 80 -17.36 -12.80 -18.42
N VAL A 81 -18.57 -12.36 -18.05
CA VAL A 81 -19.33 -11.33 -18.76
C VAL A 81 -19.30 -10.06 -17.92
N SER A 82 -18.67 -8.99 -18.41
CA SER A 82 -18.94 -7.63 -17.93
C SER A 82 -20.08 -7.05 -18.77
N GLY A 83 -20.98 -6.28 -18.15
CA GLY A 83 -22.16 -5.69 -18.80
C GLY A 83 -21.84 -4.68 -19.92
N SER A 84 -20.56 -4.34 -20.15
CA SER A 84 -20.09 -3.39 -21.16
C SER A 84 -19.42 -4.06 -22.37
N GLY A 85 -19.20 -5.39 -22.37
CA GLY A 85 -18.58 -6.09 -23.50
C GLY A 85 -17.06 -5.91 -23.65
N TYR A 86 -16.41 -5.26 -22.68
CA TYR A 86 -14.95 -5.16 -22.59
C TYR A 86 -14.45 -6.08 -21.48
N SER A 87 -13.48 -6.96 -21.75
CA SER A 87 -12.71 -7.59 -20.67
C SER A 87 -11.33 -6.95 -20.61
N VAL A 88 -11.04 -6.35 -19.46
CA VAL A 88 -9.75 -5.79 -19.12
C VAL A 88 -8.92 -6.93 -18.54
N ALA A 89 -7.66 -7.10 -18.98
CA ALA A 89 -6.73 -7.97 -18.26
C ALA A 89 -6.62 -7.42 -16.85
N GLY A 90 -7.05 -8.17 -15.84
CA GLY A 90 -7.05 -7.70 -14.44
C GLY A 90 -5.65 -7.27 -14.05
N VAL A 91 -5.51 -6.02 -13.63
CA VAL A 91 -4.25 -5.49 -13.10
C VAL A 91 -4.26 -5.81 -11.61
N SER A 92 -3.27 -6.56 -11.13
CA SER A 92 -3.14 -6.80 -9.70
C SER A 92 -2.46 -5.60 -9.05
N LEU A 93 -3.02 -5.13 -7.93
CA LEU A 93 -2.38 -4.18 -7.04
C LEU A 93 -1.67 -4.97 -5.95
N SER A 94 -0.36 -4.83 -5.89
CA SER A 94 0.46 -5.52 -4.89
C SER A 94 1.17 -4.48 -4.03
N GLY A 95 1.37 -4.82 -2.77
CA GLY A 95 2.01 -3.95 -1.81
C GLY A 95 2.41 -4.71 -0.57
N ARG A 96 2.90 -3.96 0.41
CA ARG A 96 3.41 -4.45 1.69
C ARG A 96 2.82 -3.62 2.82
N VAL A 97 2.74 -4.21 4.01
CA VAL A 97 2.47 -3.46 5.23
C VAL A 97 3.62 -3.68 6.20
N TYR A 98 4.17 -2.60 6.76
CA TYR A 98 5.29 -2.66 7.71
C TYR A 98 5.11 -1.68 8.88
N HIS A 99 5.77 -1.96 9.99
CA HIS A 99 5.74 -1.09 11.16
C HIS A 99 6.60 0.15 10.93
N TRP A 100 6.07 1.33 11.26
CA TRP A 100 6.68 2.61 10.91
C TRP A 100 8.12 2.79 11.42
N ARG A 101 8.44 2.22 12.60
CA ARG A 101 9.75 2.41 13.24
C ARG A 101 10.69 1.23 13.09
N SER A 102 10.23 0.01 13.37
CA SER A 102 11.09 -1.18 13.29
C SER A 102 11.26 -1.66 11.86
N HIS A 103 10.45 -1.16 10.92
CA HIS A 103 10.45 -1.55 9.50
C HIS A 103 10.13 -3.03 9.25
N GLU A 104 9.70 -3.73 10.31
CA GLU A 104 9.27 -5.12 10.24
C GLU A 104 7.92 -5.23 9.55
N LEU A 105 7.81 -6.22 8.66
CA LEU A 105 6.61 -6.52 7.91
C LEU A 105 5.50 -7.05 8.83
N ILE A 106 4.27 -6.54 8.66
CA ILE A 106 3.12 -6.87 9.49
C ILE A 106 2.21 -7.85 8.74
N ALA A 107 2.16 -9.09 9.24
CA ALA A 107 1.21 -10.10 8.78
C ALA A 107 -0.21 -9.84 9.31
N ASP A 108 -1.21 -10.52 8.74
CA ASP A 108 -2.60 -10.47 9.19
C ASP A 108 -3.23 -9.06 9.22
N VAL A 109 -2.86 -8.20 8.26
CA VAL A 109 -3.52 -6.91 8.01
C VAL A 109 -4.53 -7.13 6.89
N ARG A 110 -5.81 -6.85 7.14
CA ARG A 110 -6.85 -6.91 6.11
C ARG A 110 -6.78 -5.68 5.22
N LEU A 111 -6.70 -5.89 3.91
CA LEU A 111 -6.79 -4.86 2.90
C LEU A 111 -8.11 -5.00 2.16
N GLU A 112 -8.83 -3.90 1.98
CA GLU A 112 -10.08 -3.85 1.21
C GLU A 112 -9.96 -2.82 0.10
N LEU A 113 -10.20 -3.26 -1.14
CA LEU A 113 -10.37 -2.39 -2.29
C LEU A 113 -11.85 -2.06 -2.46
N SER A 114 -12.20 -0.79 -2.46
CA SER A 114 -13.56 -0.33 -2.74
C SER A 114 -13.58 0.68 -3.88
N GLU A 115 -14.72 0.78 -4.57
CA GLU A 115 -15.03 1.89 -5.48
C GLU A 115 -16.10 2.79 -4.89
N LYS A 116 -16.04 4.08 -5.21
CA LYS A 116 -17.06 5.05 -4.82
C LYS A 116 -17.80 5.55 -6.06
N ILE A 117 -19.07 5.20 -6.17
CA ILE A 117 -19.95 5.64 -7.26
C ILE A 117 -21.12 6.40 -6.65
N ASP A 118 -21.33 7.65 -7.05
CA ASP A 118 -22.40 8.53 -6.55
C ASP A 118 -22.47 8.62 -5.01
N GLY A 119 -21.31 8.57 -4.35
CA GLY A 119 -21.19 8.63 -2.89
C GLY A 119 -21.42 7.29 -2.16
N VAL A 120 -21.72 6.21 -2.88
CA VAL A 120 -21.88 4.86 -2.34
C VAL A 120 -20.56 4.09 -2.50
N SER A 121 -19.99 3.62 -1.39
CA SER A 121 -18.83 2.73 -1.41
C SER A 121 -19.27 1.28 -1.62
N SER A 122 -18.62 0.57 -2.54
CA SER A 122 -18.82 -0.86 -2.78
C SER A 122 -17.49 -1.60 -2.75
N GLU A 123 -17.41 -2.66 -1.95
CA GLU A 123 -16.24 -3.55 -1.92
C GLU A 123 -16.09 -4.25 -3.28
N LEU A 124 -14.87 -4.20 -3.82
CA LEU A 124 -14.48 -4.85 -5.06
C LEU A 124 -13.69 -6.14 -4.80
N ASP A 125 -12.75 -6.08 -3.84
CA ASP A 125 -11.91 -7.20 -3.45
C ASP A 125 -11.38 -6.98 -2.03
N SER A 126 -11.04 -8.06 -1.35
CA SER A 126 -10.33 -7.98 -0.08
C SER A 126 -9.36 -9.14 0.10
N THR A 127 -8.28 -8.84 0.81
CA THR A 127 -7.20 -9.80 1.09
C THR A 127 -6.63 -9.56 2.48
N THR A 128 -5.66 -10.37 2.87
CA THR A 128 -4.92 -10.19 4.12
C THR A 128 -3.43 -10.34 3.81
N THR A 129 -2.59 -9.53 4.46
CA THR A 129 -1.15 -9.70 4.32
C THR A 129 -0.72 -11.09 4.78
N ASP A 130 0.18 -11.69 4.01
CA ASP A 130 0.74 -12.99 4.33
C ASP A 130 1.78 -12.91 5.47
N ALA A 131 2.43 -14.04 5.77
CA ALA A 131 3.47 -14.11 6.80
C ALA A 131 4.68 -13.20 6.55
N VAL A 132 4.83 -12.69 5.32
CA VAL A 132 5.89 -11.75 4.93
C VAL A 132 5.35 -10.34 4.71
N GLY A 133 4.14 -10.04 5.20
CA GLY A 133 3.52 -8.72 5.14
C GLY A 133 3.16 -8.26 3.73
N GLU A 134 3.17 -9.15 2.73
CA GLU A 134 2.83 -8.81 1.34
C GLU A 134 1.35 -9.10 1.09
N PHE A 135 0.73 -8.31 0.21
CA PHE A 135 -0.64 -8.51 -0.22
C PHE A 135 -0.77 -8.34 -1.73
N THR A 136 -1.86 -8.90 -2.29
CA THR A 136 -2.25 -8.66 -3.66
C THR A 136 -3.77 -8.59 -3.76
N LEU A 137 -4.27 -7.52 -4.38
CA LEU A 137 -5.68 -7.27 -4.68
C LEU A 137 -5.89 -7.32 -6.19
N ALA A 138 -6.97 -7.94 -6.65
CA ALA A 138 -7.39 -7.88 -8.03
C ALA A 138 -8.07 -6.54 -8.30
N SER A 139 -7.59 -5.77 -9.29
CA SER A 139 -8.21 -4.52 -9.70
C SER A 139 -8.55 -4.55 -11.19
N ASN A 140 -9.83 -4.53 -11.51
CA ASN A 140 -10.33 -4.75 -12.87
C ASN A 140 -11.20 -3.61 -13.42
N VAL A 141 -11.27 -2.47 -12.72
CA VAL A 141 -12.20 -1.38 -13.07
C VAL A 141 -11.45 -0.05 -13.09
N ALA A 142 -11.76 0.86 -14.01
CA ALA A 142 -11.29 2.25 -13.94
C ALA A 142 -12.17 3.08 -12.99
N GLY A 143 -11.73 4.28 -12.60
CA GLY A 143 -12.50 5.18 -11.74
C GLY A 143 -11.95 5.29 -10.31
N GLU A 144 -12.57 6.16 -9.50
CA GLU A 144 -12.12 6.44 -8.14
C GLU A 144 -12.26 5.21 -7.24
N LYS A 145 -11.12 4.85 -6.63
CA LYS A 145 -10.97 3.72 -5.73
C LYS A 145 -10.32 4.14 -4.44
N MET A 146 -10.49 3.28 -3.45
CA MET A 146 -9.88 3.41 -2.14
C MET A 146 -9.36 2.04 -1.71
N ILE A 147 -8.14 1.99 -1.19
CA ILE A 147 -7.64 0.85 -0.42
C ILE A 147 -7.67 1.25 1.05
N THR A 148 -8.36 0.46 1.86
CA THR A 148 -8.35 0.61 3.32
C THR A 148 -7.60 -0.55 3.95
N ALA A 149 -6.91 -0.28 5.05
CA ALA A 149 -6.17 -1.26 5.83
C ALA A 149 -6.73 -1.31 7.25
N ALA A 150 -6.91 -2.52 7.78
CA ALA A 150 -7.39 -2.74 9.14
C ALA A 150 -6.74 -3.99 9.74
N LYS A 151 -6.46 -3.95 11.04
CA LYS A 151 -5.93 -5.10 11.78
C LYS A 151 -6.58 -5.15 13.15
N GLU A 152 -7.08 -6.33 13.50
CA GLU A 152 -7.61 -6.60 14.83
C GLU A 152 -6.48 -6.67 15.85
N MET A 153 -6.72 -6.10 17.04
CA MET A 153 -5.75 -6.12 18.14
C MET A 153 -5.58 -7.54 18.68
N THR A 154 -4.35 -8.02 18.71
CA THR A 154 -3.99 -9.29 19.36
C THR A 154 -3.48 -9.06 20.79
N ALA A 155 -3.31 -10.14 21.55
CA ALA A 155 -2.69 -10.07 22.87
C ALA A 155 -1.22 -9.65 22.80
N ASN A 156 -0.51 -10.00 21.72
CA ASN A 156 0.90 -9.63 21.53
C ASN A 156 1.04 -8.12 21.28
N ASP A 157 0.11 -7.54 20.53
CA ASP A 157 0.11 -6.09 20.24
C ASP A 157 -0.10 -5.23 21.49
N GLN A 158 -0.71 -5.79 22.54
CA GLN A 158 -1.07 -5.07 23.76
C GLN A 158 -0.05 -5.26 24.90
N GLN A 159 0.79 -6.29 24.85
CA GLN A 159 1.63 -6.66 25.99
C GLN A 159 2.88 -5.77 26.09
N LYS A 160 2.79 -4.75 26.96
CA LYS A 160 3.91 -3.84 27.33
C LYS A 160 4.53 -3.07 26.16
N VAL A 161 3.76 -2.89 25.09
CA VAL A 161 4.15 -2.05 23.96
C VAL A 161 4.02 -0.59 24.35
N VAL A 162 2.82 -0.16 24.73
CA VAL A 162 2.62 1.20 25.27
C VAL A 162 3.09 1.26 26.72
N THR A 163 4.01 2.17 27.02
CA THR A 163 4.63 2.34 28.34
C THR A 163 4.63 3.80 28.82
N SER A 164 5.20 4.05 30.00
CA SER A 164 5.42 5.43 30.47
C SER A 164 6.43 6.21 29.62
N ALA A 165 7.28 5.52 28.84
CA ALA A 165 8.20 6.18 27.92
C ALA A 165 7.44 6.88 26.78
N ASP A 166 6.34 6.30 26.31
CA ASP A 166 5.46 6.89 25.30
C ASP A 166 4.73 8.12 25.83
N ALA A 167 4.25 8.06 27.08
CA ALA A 167 3.65 9.20 27.74
C ALA A 167 4.66 10.37 27.88
N LEU A 168 5.93 10.06 28.17
CA LEU A 168 6.99 11.07 28.20
C LEU A 168 7.27 11.65 26.81
N ALA A 169 7.31 10.81 25.76
CA ALA A 169 7.49 11.25 24.39
C ALA A 169 6.34 12.17 23.94
N ALA A 170 5.08 11.82 24.23
CA ALA A 170 3.92 12.66 23.98
C ALA A 170 3.99 14.00 24.73
N LEU A 171 4.45 14.01 26.00
CA LEU A 171 4.66 15.25 26.75
C LEU A 171 5.72 16.13 26.11
N LYS A 172 6.84 15.55 25.64
CA LYS A 172 7.89 16.30 24.93
C LYS A 172 7.30 16.96 23.68
N ILE A 173 6.58 16.20 22.85
CA ILE A 173 5.89 16.72 21.65
C ILE A 173 4.92 17.87 22.02
N ALA A 174 4.11 17.68 23.07
CA ALA A 174 3.12 18.65 23.53
C ALA A 174 3.72 20.01 23.94
N VAL A 175 4.95 20.02 24.46
CA VAL A 175 5.65 21.25 24.86
C VAL A 175 6.66 21.73 23.82
N GLY A 176 6.70 21.13 22.63
CA GLY A 176 7.59 21.51 21.54
C GLY A 176 9.03 21.04 21.70
N LEU A 177 9.28 20.02 22.53
CA LEU A 177 10.57 19.35 22.64
C LEU A 177 10.64 18.14 21.70
N ASN A 178 11.84 17.83 21.22
CA ASN A 178 12.06 16.66 20.40
C ASN A 178 11.92 15.37 21.25
N PRO A 179 10.94 14.47 20.98
CA PRO A 179 10.82 13.21 21.70
C PRO A 179 12.06 12.32 21.57
N ASN A 180 12.78 12.46 20.45
CA ASN A 180 13.95 11.67 20.09
C ASN A 180 15.25 12.17 20.77
N GLY A 181 15.21 13.36 21.38
CA GLY A 181 16.38 14.04 21.97
C GLY A 181 16.94 15.15 21.09
N ASP A 182 17.67 16.08 21.69
CA ASP A 182 18.04 17.36 21.04
C ASP A 182 18.97 17.20 19.84
N ASP A 183 19.85 16.21 19.84
CA ASP A 183 20.82 15.91 18.75
C ASP A 183 20.34 14.78 17.81
N SER A 184 19.06 14.42 17.87
CA SER A 184 18.45 13.32 17.09
C SER A 184 17.58 13.87 15.96
N PHE A 185 17.06 12.96 15.12
CA PHE A 185 16.07 13.31 14.11
C PHE A 185 14.85 14.00 14.73
N PRO A 186 14.20 14.93 13.99
CA PRO A 186 12.98 15.58 14.46
C PRO A 186 11.87 14.54 14.76
N ALA A 187 10.82 14.97 15.44
CA ALA A 187 9.65 14.12 15.65
C ALA A 187 9.08 13.68 14.29
N SER A 188 8.99 12.36 14.07
CA SER A 188 8.37 11.82 12.87
C SER A 188 6.86 12.07 12.87
N PRO A 189 6.22 12.28 11.70
CA PRO A 189 4.75 12.35 11.59
C PRO A 189 4.06 11.15 12.24
N TYR A 190 4.63 9.94 12.14
CA TYR A 190 4.08 8.72 12.73
C TYR A 190 4.08 8.76 14.27
N GLN A 191 5.05 9.45 14.90
CA GLN A 191 5.05 9.68 16.34
C GLN A 191 3.93 10.62 16.77
N MET A 192 3.62 11.64 15.94
CA MET A 192 2.51 12.56 16.22
C MET A 192 1.16 11.84 16.08
N ILE A 193 1.01 10.99 15.05
CA ILE A 193 -0.17 10.13 14.84
C ILE A 193 -0.35 9.16 16.02
N ALA A 194 0.72 8.49 16.46
CA ALA A 194 0.68 7.61 17.63
C ALA A 194 0.35 8.37 18.92
N ALA A 195 0.81 9.62 19.04
CA ALA A 195 0.65 10.44 20.23
C ALA A 195 -0.73 11.08 20.36
N ASP A 196 -1.44 11.39 19.27
CA ASP A 196 -2.83 11.87 19.29
C ASP A 196 -3.82 10.72 19.60
N VAL A 197 -3.70 10.17 20.81
CA VAL A 197 -4.47 9.01 21.27
C VAL A 197 -5.97 9.31 21.41
N ASN A 198 -6.33 10.59 21.54
CA ASN A 198 -7.72 11.00 21.62
C ASN A 198 -8.35 11.35 20.27
N LYS A 199 -7.53 11.47 19.21
CA LYS A 199 -7.92 11.79 17.84
C LYS A 199 -8.62 13.14 17.71
N ASP A 200 -8.17 14.15 18.47
CA ASP A 200 -8.69 15.52 18.39
C ASP A 200 -7.90 16.42 17.43
N GLY A 201 -6.88 15.84 16.76
CA GLY A 201 -6.01 16.51 15.80
C GLY A 201 -4.87 17.27 16.48
N ARG A 202 -4.62 17.05 17.77
CA ARG A 202 -3.56 17.75 18.53
C ARG A 202 -2.89 16.82 19.51
N VAL A 203 -1.58 16.94 19.65
CA VAL A 203 -0.82 16.28 20.71
C VAL A 203 -0.65 17.23 21.88
N ASN A 204 -1.30 16.93 23.00
CA ASN A 204 -1.18 17.72 24.23
C ASN A 204 -1.10 16.84 25.50
N SER A 205 -1.14 17.46 26.68
CA SER A 205 -1.01 16.73 27.95
C SER A 205 -2.17 15.78 28.25
N ALA A 206 -3.34 15.99 27.64
CA ALA A 206 -4.47 15.07 27.76
C ALA A 206 -4.14 13.72 27.10
N ASP A 207 -3.38 13.73 26.00
CA ASP A 207 -2.97 12.51 25.31
C ASP A 207 -1.94 11.74 26.11
N ALA A 208 -0.93 12.43 26.64
CA ALA A 208 0.05 11.81 27.52
C ALA A 208 -0.60 11.12 28.74
N LEU A 209 -1.63 11.75 29.33
CA LEU A 209 -2.39 11.12 30.42
C LEU A 209 -3.09 9.84 29.95
N LYS A 210 -3.74 9.87 28.78
CA LYS A 210 -4.42 8.71 28.21
C LYS A 210 -3.46 7.58 27.86
N ILE A 211 -2.29 7.89 27.30
CA ILE A 211 -1.20 6.93 27.06
C ILE A 211 -0.75 6.29 28.38
N LEU A 212 -0.60 7.09 29.45
CA LEU A 212 -0.24 6.54 30.76
C LEU A 212 -1.32 5.58 31.30
N LYS A 213 -2.60 5.89 31.09
CA LYS A 213 -3.71 4.98 31.48
C LYS A 213 -3.65 3.66 30.71
N ILE A 214 -3.31 3.71 29.41
CA ILE A 214 -3.07 2.53 28.59
C ILE A 214 -1.89 1.73 29.16
N ALA A 215 -0.75 2.39 29.41
CA ALA A 215 0.47 1.77 29.89
C ALA A 215 0.32 1.02 31.23
N VAL A 216 -0.53 1.54 32.14
CA VAL A 216 -0.81 0.90 33.44
C VAL A 216 -2.03 -0.02 33.42
N GLY A 217 -2.72 -0.16 32.28
CA GLY A 217 -3.86 -1.06 32.10
C GLY A 217 -5.11 -0.66 32.89
N LEU A 218 -5.42 0.64 32.98
CA LEU A 218 -6.67 1.07 33.64
C LEU A 218 -7.90 0.65 32.81
N SER A 219 -8.98 0.29 33.50
CA SER A 219 -10.23 -0.13 32.86
C SER A 219 -10.95 0.98 32.07
N ASP A 220 -10.63 2.24 32.34
CA ASP A 220 -11.15 3.41 31.63
C ASP A 220 -10.16 3.97 30.59
N ALA A 221 -9.08 3.23 30.29
CA ALA A 221 -8.18 3.57 29.20
C ALA A 221 -8.91 3.46 27.86
N ILE A 222 -8.51 4.30 26.90
CA ILE A 222 -8.98 4.18 25.52
C ILE A 222 -8.45 2.86 24.95
N PRO A 223 -9.25 2.10 24.19
CA PRO A 223 -8.75 0.91 23.52
C PRO A 223 -7.61 1.26 22.58
N GLN A 224 -6.56 0.43 22.59
CA GLN A 224 -5.54 0.51 21.56
C GLN A 224 -6.11 0.05 20.21
N GLU A 225 -5.56 0.57 19.13
CA GLU A 225 -5.91 0.20 17.77
C GLU A 225 -4.73 0.43 16.83
N TRP A 226 -4.73 -0.30 15.72
CA TRP A 226 -3.83 -0.05 14.60
C TRP A 226 -4.37 1.10 13.75
N LEU A 227 -3.51 2.07 13.49
CA LEU A 227 -3.70 3.09 12.48
C LEU A 227 -2.82 2.76 11.27
N PHE A 228 -3.33 3.02 10.08
CA PHE A 228 -2.60 2.81 8.85
C PHE A 228 -2.43 4.12 8.09
N VAL A 229 -1.24 4.29 7.51
CA VAL A 229 -0.86 5.46 6.71
C VAL A 229 -0.37 4.96 5.37
N SER A 230 -0.80 5.57 4.27
CA SER A 230 -0.21 5.27 2.95
C SER A 230 1.27 5.64 2.95
N GLU A 231 2.13 4.82 2.35
CA GLU A 231 3.54 5.20 2.17
C GLU A 231 3.72 6.41 1.27
N THR A 232 2.74 6.66 0.40
CA THR A 232 2.71 7.84 -0.47
C THR A 232 2.09 9.07 0.20
N GLU A 233 1.78 9.00 1.50
CA GLU A 233 1.29 10.16 2.23
C GLU A 233 2.40 11.22 2.29
N ASP A 234 2.10 12.39 1.73
CA ASP A 234 3.03 13.49 1.68
C ASP A 234 2.93 14.31 2.97
N PHE A 235 3.96 14.18 3.80
CA PHE A 235 4.09 14.96 5.02
C PHE A 235 5.09 16.09 4.90
N TRP A 236 5.71 16.32 3.74
CA TRP A 236 6.86 17.20 3.63
C TRP A 236 6.57 18.38 2.70
N ASP A 237 6.56 19.60 3.24
CA ASP A 237 6.51 20.81 2.43
C ASP A 237 7.93 21.22 2.04
N GLU A 238 8.34 20.97 0.79
CA GLU A 238 9.68 21.35 0.31
C GLU A 238 9.88 22.87 0.23
N THR A 239 8.80 23.65 0.20
CA THR A 239 8.85 25.11 0.03
C THR A 239 8.98 25.85 1.36
N ALA A 240 8.67 25.19 2.46
CA ALA A 240 8.79 25.73 3.81
C ALA A 240 10.23 26.15 4.14
N ASN A 241 10.38 27.06 5.11
CA ASN A 241 11.67 27.52 5.62
C ASN A 241 12.65 28.01 4.53
N ASN A 242 12.14 28.73 3.52
CA ASN A 242 12.92 29.22 2.36
C ASN A 242 13.53 28.09 1.50
N GLY A 243 12.83 26.96 1.40
CA GLY A 243 13.29 25.79 0.64
C GLY A 243 14.15 24.82 1.43
N GLU A 244 14.30 25.02 2.75
CA GLU A 244 14.90 24.02 3.65
C GLU A 244 13.91 22.88 3.95
N GLY A 245 12.63 23.15 3.78
CA GLY A 245 11.51 22.24 3.98
C GLY A 245 11.10 22.07 5.44
N GLU A 246 9.90 21.52 5.64
CA GLU A 246 9.34 21.25 6.97
C GLU A 246 8.28 20.14 6.89
N PHE A 247 8.07 19.41 7.99
CA PHE A 247 6.90 18.54 8.08
C PHE A 247 5.62 19.38 8.14
N ALA A 248 4.67 19.08 7.26
CA ALA A 248 3.34 19.69 7.23
C ALA A 248 2.48 19.25 8.43
N LEU A 249 2.66 18.01 8.91
CA LEU A 249 1.99 17.50 10.09
C LEU A 249 2.68 18.02 11.35
N THR A 250 1.91 18.64 12.25
CA THR A 250 2.45 19.23 13.50
C THR A 250 1.65 18.79 14.72
N SER A 251 2.18 19.01 15.93
CA SER A 251 1.46 18.73 17.17
C SER A 251 0.16 19.52 17.36
N LYS A 252 -0.10 20.52 16.51
CA LYS A 252 -1.32 21.33 16.52
C LYS A 252 -2.31 20.98 15.41
N ASP A 253 -1.89 20.14 14.46
CA ASP A 253 -2.64 19.71 13.29
C ASP A 253 -2.15 18.31 12.89
N VAL A 254 -2.68 17.30 13.58
CA VAL A 254 -2.44 15.88 13.30
C VAL A 254 -3.57 15.38 12.39
N SER A 255 -3.38 15.52 11.10
CA SER A 255 -4.31 15.06 10.08
C SER A 255 -3.53 14.38 8.96
N TRP A 256 -4.05 13.24 8.50
CA TRP A 256 -3.51 12.47 7.38
C TRP A 256 -4.68 11.78 6.65
N GLY A 257 -4.40 11.13 5.52
CA GLY A 257 -5.32 10.24 4.79
C GLY A 257 -5.75 9.00 5.59
N SER A 258 -6.38 9.18 6.75
CA SER A 258 -6.82 8.09 7.66
C SER A 258 -7.92 7.21 7.07
N GLU A 259 -8.60 7.66 6.02
CA GLU A 259 -9.57 6.85 5.27
C GLU A 259 -8.90 5.80 4.37
N GLY A 260 -7.58 5.89 4.13
CA GLY A 260 -6.83 4.98 3.27
C GLY A 260 -6.29 5.64 2.00
N LEU A 261 -5.85 4.83 1.05
CA LEU A 261 -5.23 5.29 -0.20
C LEU A 261 -6.27 5.45 -1.31
N GLN A 262 -6.56 6.70 -1.69
CA GLN A 262 -7.44 7.01 -2.82
C GLN A 262 -6.65 7.13 -4.14
N PHE A 263 -7.19 6.59 -5.22
CA PHE A 263 -6.59 6.69 -6.56
C PHE A 263 -7.63 6.53 -7.67
N SER A 264 -7.36 7.05 -8.87
CA SER A 264 -8.29 7.02 -10.01
C SER A 264 -7.71 6.38 -11.28
N GLU A 265 -6.38 6.24 -11.36
CA GLU A 265 -5.68 5.61 -12.49
C GLU A 265 -4.78 4.46 -12.00
N GLN A 266 -4.68 3.40 -12.80
CA GLN A 266 -3.87 2.21 -12.51
C GLN A 266 -2.53 2.29 -13.23
N LEU A 267 -1.50 2.87 -12.63
CA LEU A 267 -0.11 2.63 -13.06
C LEU A 267 0.85 2.79 -11.87
N GLY A 268 1.50 1.69 -11.47
CA GLY A 268 2.74 1.72 -10.69
C GLY A 268 2.68 2.26 -9.26
N LEU A 269 1.49 2.35 -8.65
CA LEU A 269 1.36 2.86 -7.29
C LEU A 269 2.02 1.91 -6.28
N ASN A 270 2.97 2.44 -5.50
CA ASN A 270 3.39 1.84 -4.23
C ASN A 270 2.16 1.84 -3.32
N SER A 271 1.43 0.72 -3.30
CA SER A 271 0.24 0.55 -2.47
C SER A 271 0.62 0.15 -1.03
N ASN A 272 1.80 0.55 -0.59
CA ASN A 272 2.34 0.15 0.69
C ASN A 272 1.69 0.96 1.81
N PHE A 273 1.51 0.33 2.97
CA PHE A 273 1.01 0.99 4.16
C PHE A 273 2.00 0.84 5.31
N LEU A 274 2.02 1.85 6.16
CA LEU A 274 2.71 1.82 7.43
C LEU A 274 1.69 1.58 8.53
N GLY A 275 1.99 0.64 9.43
CA GLY A 275 1.25 0.41 10.66
C GLY A 275 1.80 1.29 11.78
N VAL A 276 0.92 2.01 12.44
CA VAL A 276 1.19 2.83 13.64
C VAL A 276 0.27 2.35 14.76
N LEU A 277 0.83 1.91 15.88
CA LEU A 277 0.03 1.50 17.03
C LEU A 277 -0.33 2.73 17.88
N LEU A 278 -1.62 2.95 18.12
CA LEU A 278 -2.10 4.10 18.89
C LEU A 278 -1.54 4.08 20.32
N GLY A 279 -0.83 5.14 20.68
CA GLY A 279 -0.15 5.30 21.97
C GLY A 279 1.28 4.77 22.04
N ASP A 280 1.78 4.04 21.04
CA ASP A 280 3.18 3.59 20.95
C ASP A 280 4.04 4.66 20.25
N VAL A 281 4.20 5.80 20.92
CA VAL A 281 4.87 7.00 20.40
C VAL A 281 6.35 6.75 20.12
N ASN A 282 6.96 5.82 20.84
CA ASN A 282 8.34 5.45 20.63
C ASN A 282 8.53 4.28 19.66
N GLY A 283 7.45 3.73 19.09
CA GLY A 283 7.47 2.61 18.15
C GLY A 283 8.22 1.40 18.70
N SER A 284 7.94 1.03 19.95
CA SER A 284 8.54 -0.13 20.62
C SER A 284 7.85 -1.45 20.30
N TRP A 285 6.73 -1.42 19.58
CA TRP A 285 6.13 -2.62 19.02
C TRP A 285 7.14 -3.35 18.13
N LEU A 286 7.18 -4.67 18.29
CA LEU A 286 8.00 -5.57 17.47
C LEU A 286 7.11 -6.66 16.89
N ALA A 287 7.37 -7.00 15.64
CA ALA A 287 6.75 -8.13 15.00
C ALA A 287 7.24 -9.46 15.62
N PRO A 288 6.54 -10.59 15.39
CA PRO A 288 7.03 -11.91 15.82
C PRO A 288 8.44 -12.23 15.29
N GLU A 289 9.23 -13.05 16.01
CA GLU A 289 10.68 -13.31 15.78
C GLU A 289 11.12 -13.75 14.36
N GLU A 290 10.20 -13.98 13.44
CA GLU A 290 10.47 -14.40 12.05
C GLU A 290 10.06 -13.35 11.01
N ALA A 291 9.58 -12.18 11.45
CA ALA A 291 9.21 -11.11 10.55
C ALA A 291 10.45 -10.55 9.82
N MET A 292 10.30 -10.29 8.52
CA MET A 292 11.34 -9.64 7.74
C MET A 292 11.28 -8.13 7.94
N GLU A 293 12.44 -7.51 7.98
CA GLU A 293 12.62 -6.05 8.07
C GLU A 293 12.95 -5.47 6.69
N LEU A 294 12.38 -4.32 6.36
CA LEU A 294 12.78 -3.58 5.17
C LEU A 294 14.17 -2.95 5.38
N PRO A 295 15.10 -3.13 4.42
CA PRO A 295 16.46 -2.61 4.56
C PRO A 295 16.52 -1.09 4.43
N ASP A 296 17.45 -0.43 5.13
CA ASP A 296 17.65 1.04 5.08
C ASP A 296 17.71 1.64 3.65
N ASN A 297 18.28 0.89 2.70
CA ASN A 297 18.40 1.35 1.30
C ASN A 297 17.04 1.48 0.59
N TYR A 298 15.99 0.83 1.11
CA TYR A 298 14.62 1.02 0.68
C TYR A 298 14.17 2.46 0.95
N PHE A 299 14.33 2.96 2.17
CA PHE A 299 13.94 4.32 2.55
C PHE A 299 14.78 5.39 1.86
N ALA A 300 16.07 5.11 1.62
CA ALA A 300 16.90 5.98 0.79
C ALA A 300 16.38 6.10 -0.66
N SER A 301 15.70 5.06 -1.18
CA SER A 301 15.06 5.12 -2.49
C SER A 301 13.76 5.92 -2.49
N LEU A 302 13.02 5.94 -1.37
CA LEU A 302 11.83 6.78 -1.19
C LEU A 302 12.19 8.27 -1.15
N GLU A 303 13.27 8.62 -0.45
CA GLU A 303 13.78 9.99 -0.44
C GLU A 303 14.23 10.44 -1.84
N GLN A 304 14.93 9.58 -2.58
CA GLN A 304 15.31 9.85 -3.98
C GLN A 304 14.11 9.99 -4.91
N ALA A 305 13.00 9.31 -4.60
CA ALA A 305 11.73 9.44 -5.31
C ALA A 305 10.94 10.70 -4.92
N GLY A 306 11.39 11.45 -3.91
CA GLY A 306 10.74 12.67 -3.44
C GLY A 306 9.50 12.43 -2.60
N ILE A 307 9.35 11.26 -1.96
CA ILE A 307 8.22 10.98 -1.06
C ILE A 307 8.34 11.76 0.25
N GLY A 308 9.56 11.96 0.73
CA GLY A 308 9.85 12.63 1.98
C GLY A 308 11.29 12.37 2.44
N PRO A 309 11.79 13.11 3.42
CA PRO A 309 13.14 12.91 3.94
C PRO A 309 13.25 11.59 4.69
N VAL A 310 14.42 10.94 4.65
CA VAL A 310 14.62 9.61 5.29
C VAL A 310 14.17 9.61 6.75
N TYR A 311 14.41 10.66 7.52
CA TYR A 311 14.05 10.71 8.94
C TYR A 311 12.54 10.70 9.24
N GLN A 312 11.67 10.78 8.23
CA GLN A 312 10.24 10.46 8.38
C GLN A 312 10.03 9.04 8.92
N TRP A 313 10.85 8.08 8.47
CA TRP A 313 10.73 6.66 8.83
C TRP A 313 11.59 6.24 10.02
N PHE A 314 12.41 7.13 10.60
CA PHE A 314 13.37 6.74 11.64
C PHE A 314 13.15 7.54 12.92
N SER A 315 13.22 6.86 14.06
CA SER A 315 13.21 7.48 15.39
C SER A 315 14.21 6.79 16.32
N VAL A 316 15.12 7.60 16.88
CA VAL A 316 16.03 7.18 17.95
C VAL A 316 15.63 7.91 19.21
N ILE A 317 14.88 7.26 20.11
CA ILE A 317 14.56 7.86 21.41
C ILE A 317 15.70 7.54 22.38
N ALA A 318 16.38 8.59 22.82
CA ALA A 318 17.33 8.47 23.92
C ALA A 318 16.59 8.02 25.20
N ALA A 319 17.00 6.85 25.71
CA ALA A 319 16.49 6.26 26.95
C ALA A 319 16.88 7.09 28.19
#